data_AF-W5JQH7-F1
#
_entry.id   AF-W5JQH7-F1
#
_cell.length_a   1.000
_cell.length_b   1.000
_cell.length_c   1.000
_cell.angle_alpha   90.00
_cell.angle_beta   90.00
_cell.angle_gamma   90.00
#
_symmetry.space_group_name_H-M   'P 1'
#
loop_
_entity.id
_entity.type
_entity.pdbx_description
1 polymer ?
#
loop_
_entity_poly.entity_id
_entity_poly.type
_entity_poly.pdbx_seq_one_letter_code
_entity_poly.pdbx_strand_id
1 'polypeptide(L)'
;MRLHTNVWDSLNRLEKFIFTEWKYYNPATQQLAQSLSEKDKVLFNFNIAQLQWPEYFVFLTQGVRRYLNNEQPKSLDAARKKDKILFVVDVVFQVLVFALFGALLASLFGSSSSYFWLYGGISYLLFSLL
;
A
#
# COMPACT_ATOMS: atom_id res chain seq x y z
N MET A 1 -10.11 4.59 14.84
CA MET A 1 -11.46 4.81 14.29
C MET A 1 -11.57 6.02 13.36
N ARG A 2 -11.23 7.25 13.77
CA ARG A 2 -11.45 8.47 12.96
C ARG A 2 -10.75 8.51 11.59
N LEU A 3 -9.54 7.96 11.49
CA LEU A 3 -8.82 7.90 10.22
C LEU A 3 -9.56 7.01 9.21
N HIS A 4 -9.98 5.81 9.64
CA HIS A 4 -10.70 4.86 8.79
C HIS A 4 -12.02 5.45 8.27
N THR A 5 -12.80 6.12 9.12
CA THR A 5 -14.05 6.77 8.69
C THR A 5 -13.78 7.91 7.70
N ASN A 6 -12.77 8.76 7.96
CA ASN A 6 -12.42 9.86 7.04
C ASN A 6 -11.93 9.37 5.68
N VAL A 7 -11.14 8.28 5.67
CA VAL A 7 -10.68 7.63 4.44
C VAL A 7 -11.88 7.04 3.70
N TRP A 8 -12.75 6.32 4.40
CA TRP A 8 -13.95 5.71 3.83
C TRP A 8 -14.91 6.74 3.23
N ASP A 9 -15.20 7.83 3.95
CA ASP A 9 -16.06 8.91 3.49
C ASP A 9 -15.46 9.65 2.28
N SER A 10 -14.13 9.71 2.17
CA SER A 10 -13.45 10.28 1.01
C SER A 10 -13.51 9.33 -0.19
N LEU A 11 -13.30 8.03 0.04
CA LEU A 11 -13.42 7.00 -1.00
C LEU A 11 -14.84 6.94 -1.57
N ASN A 12 -15.88 6.95 -0.73
CA ASN A 12 -17.27 6.97 -1.19
C ASN A 12 -17.58 8.20 -2.06
N ARG A 13 -17.05 9.37 -1.70
CA ARG A 13 -17.22 10.59 -2.52
C ARG A 13 -16.48 10.54 -3.85
N LEU A 14 -15.32 9.87 -3.87
CA LEU A 14 -14.45 9.79 -5.05
C LEU A 14 -14.67 8.51 -5.87
N GLU A 15 -15.50 7.58 -5.39
CA GLU A 15 -15.69 6.24 -5.94
C GLU A 15 -15.96 6.30 -7.44
N LYS A 16 -16.86 7.19 -7.85
CA LYS A 16 -17.22 7.35 -9.26
C LYS A 16 -16.04 7.79 -10.12
N PHE A 17 -15.14 8.60 -9.60
CA PHE A 17 -13.99 9.10 -10.35
C PHE A 17 -12.85 8.09 -10.39
N ILE A 18 -12.61 7.38 -9.30
CA ILE A 18 -11.48 6.45 -9.14
C ILE A 18 -11.76 5.10 -9.81
N PHE A 19 -12.98 4.57 -9.68
CA PHE A 19 -13.31 3.21 -10.12
C PHE A 19 -14.08 3.14 -11.44
N THR A 20 -14.37 4.28 -12.08
CA THR A 20 -14.91 4.30 -13.43
C THR A 20 -13.76 4.44 -14.43
N GLU A 21 -13.73 3.57 -15.45
CA GLU A 21 -12.86 3.78 -16.60
C GLU A 21 -13.43 4.91 -17.46
N TRP A 22 -12.65 5.98 -17.64
CA TRP A 22 -13.06 7.10 -18.47
C TRP A 22 -12.45 6.98 -19.86
N LYS A 23 -13.30 6.74 -20.86
CA LYS A 23 -12.89 6.75 -22.27
C LYS A 23 -13.23 8.11 -22.86
N TYR A 24 -12.21 8.91 -23.12
CA TYR A 24 -12.36 10.21 -23.76
C TYR A 24 -12.06 10.09 -25.25
N TYR A 25 -13.06 10.33 -26.10
CA TYR A 25 -12.86 10.43 -27.53
C TYR A 25 -12.41 11.86 -27.88
N ASN A 26 -11.16 12.04 -28.30
CA ASN A 26 -10.56 13.36 -28.53
C ASN A 26 -9.84 13.49 -29.90
N PRO A 27 -10.51 13.25 -31.04
CA PRO A 27 -9.88 13.25 -32.36
C PRO A 27 -9.28 14.61 -32.75
N ALA A 28 -9.92 15.73 -32.38
CA ALA A 28 -9.41 17.06 -32.67
C ALA A 28 -8.07 17.34 -31.96
N THR A 29 -7.92 16.88 -30.71
CA THR A 29 -6.66 17.00 -29.96
C THR A 29 -5.57 16.13 -30.58
N GLN A 30 -5.91 14.93 -31.04
CA GLN A 30 -4.96 14.05 -31.72
C GLN A 30 -4.50 14.64 -33.06
N GLN A 31 -5.43 15.19 -33.85
CA GLN A 31 -5.10 15.88 -35.11
C GLN A 31 -4.22 17.11 -34.87
N LEU A 32 -4.52 17.91 -33.85
CA LEU A 32 -3.69 19.04 -33.46
C LEU A 32 -2.28 18.57 -33.06
N ALA A 33 -2.17 17.53 -32.23
CA ALA A 33 -0.87 17.00 -31.82
C ALA A 33 -0.04 16.51 -33.02
N GLN A 34 -0.67 15.97 -34.06
CA GLN A 34 -0.01 15.53 -35.28
C GLN A 34 0.43 16.70 -36.18
N SER A 35 -0.35 17.79 -36.23
CA SER A 35 -0.07 18.94 -37.09
C SER A 35 0.98 19.91 -36.54
N LEU A 36 1.33 19.80 -35.26
CA LEU A 36 2.37 20.62 -34.63
C LEU A 36 3.76 20.37 -35.23
N SER A 37 4.59 21.40 -35.22
CA SER A 37 6.01 21.27 -35.55
C SER A 37 6.73 20.40 -34.51
N GLU A 38 7.84 19.77 -34.88
CA GLU A 38 8.62 18.95 -33.93
C GLU A 38 9.09 19.76 -32.71
N LYS A 39 9.39 21.05 -32.90
CA LYS A 39 9.74 21.95 -31.80
C LYS A 39 8.56 22.13 -30.84
N ASP A 40 7.36 22.36 -31.36
CA ASP A 40 6.17 22.59 -30.54
C ASP A 40 5.69 21.30 -29.87
N LYS A 41 5.86 20.14 -30.51
CA LYS A 41 5.58 18.83 -29.88
C LYS A 41 6.44 18.60 -28.64
N VAL A 42 7.70 19.04 -28.65
CA VAL A 42 8.57 18.94 -27.47
C VAL A 42 8.16 19.94 -26.39
N LEU A 43 7.84 21.20 -26.76
CA LEU A 43 7.40 22.23 -25.81
C LEU A 43 6.05 21.90 -25.17
N PHE A 44 5.13 21.33 -25.94
CA PHE A 44 3.76 21.00 -25.55
C PHE A 44 3.52 19.50 -25.75
N ASN A 45 4.15 18.70 -24.89
CA ASN A 45 4.06 17.25 -25.00
C ASN A 45 2.68 16.74 -24.57
N PHE A 46 1.87 16.32 -25.55
CA PHE A 46 0.58 15.66 -25.33
C PHE A 46 0.71 14.13 -25.16
N ASN A 47 1.90 13.56 -25.37
CA ASN A 47 2.12 12.13 -25.33
C ASN A 47 2.43 11.64 -23.90
N ILE A 48 1.40 11.22 -23.19
CA ILE A 48 1.52 10.69 -21.83
C ILE A 48 2.36 9.40 -21.76
N ALA A 49 2.53 8.67 -22.86
CA ALA A 49 3.34 7.45 -22.90
C ALA A 49 4.84 7.71 -22.71
N GLN A 50 5.30 8.95 -22.94
CA GLN A 50 6.69 9.34 -22.70
C GLN A 50 6.97 9.68 -21.23
N LEU A 51 5.94 9.79 -20.40
CA LEU A 51 6.07 10.09 -18.98
C LEU A 51 6.81 8.97 -18.25
N GLN A 52 7.82 9.32 -17.46
CA GLN A 52 8.49 8.38 -16.56
C GLN A 52 7.61 8.13 -15.33
N TRP A 53 6.67 7.18 -15.46
CA TRP A 53 5.69 6.85 -14.42
C TRP A 53 6.30 6.63 -13.03
N PRO A 54 7.42 5.88 -12.85
CA PRO A 54 7.98 5.64 -11.53
C PRO A 54 8.38 6.95 -10.82
N GLU A 55 9.04 7.85 -11.54
CA GLU A 55 9.47 9.15 -11.00
C GLU A 55 8.28 10.07 -10.72
N TYR A 56 7.32 10.11 -11.65
CA TYR A 56 6.08 10.86 -11.47
C TYR A 56 5.36 10.46 -10.18
N PHE A 57 5.18 9.16 -9.93
CA PHE A 57 4.50 8.69 -8.72
C PHE A 57 5.30 9.01 -7.45
N VAL A 58 6.64 8.96 -7.49
CA VAL A 58 7.47 9.39 -6.35
C VAL A 58 7.21 10.86 -6.01
N PHE A 59 7.23 11.76 -7.00
CA PHE A 59 6.96 13.18 -6.76
C PHE A 59 5.52 13.43 -6.35
N LEU A 60 4.55 12.75 -6.96
CA LEU A 60 3.15 12.83 -6.58
C LEU A 60 2.96 12.47 -5.10
N THR A 61 3.50 11.34 -4.64
CA THR A 61 3.40 10.92 -3.24
C THR A 61 4.07 11.92 -2.29
N GLN A 62 5.22 12.50 -2.67
CA GLN A 62 5.86 13.55 -1.89
C GLN A 62 5.00 14.82 -1.81
N GLY A 63 4.39 15.22 -2.93
CA GLY A 63 3.46 16.35 -3.02
C GLY A 63 2.24 16.16 -2.14
N VAL A 64 1.58 14.99 -2.21
CA VAL A 64 0.45 14.64 -1.35
C VAL A 64 0.81 14.81 0.13
N ARG A 65 1.96 14.26 0.55
CA ARG A 65 2.40 14.35 1.94
C ARG A 65 2.64 15.80 2.38
N ARG A 66 3.29 16.61 1.54
CA ARG A 66 3.59 18.00 1.87
C ARG A 66 2.36 18.89 1.88
N TYR A 67 1.49 18.78 0.87
CA TYR A 67 0.44 19.77 0.60
C TYR A 67 -0.95 19.33 1.05
N LEU A 68 -1.27 18.04 0.98
CA LEU A 68 -2.58 17.53 1.43
C LEU A 68 -2.53 17.12 2.90
N ASN A 69 -1.45 16.45 3.32
CA ASN A 69 -1.31 15.98 4.70
C ASN A 69 -0.58 16.97 5.61
N ASN A 70 -0.04 18.07 5.06
CA ASN A 70 0.75 19.06 5.81
C ASN A 70 1.94 18.44 6.59
N GLU A 71 2.53 17.37 6.06
CA GLU A 71 3.70 16.72 6.67
C GLU A 71 4.99 17.40 6.23
N GLN A 72 5.89 17.63 7.18
CA GLN A 72 7.23 18.14 6.87
C GLN A 72 8.08 17.06 6.19
N PRO A 73 8.92 17.38 5.20
CA PRO A 73 9.79 16.39 4.54
C PRO A 73 10.67 15.58 5.49
N LYS A 74 11.11 16.21 6.59
CA LYS A 74 11.94 15.61 7.64
C LYS A 74 11.22 14.51 8.45
N SER A 75 9.89 14.40 8.34
CA SER A 75 9.11 13.38 9.07
C SER A 75 9.33 11.96 8.54
N LEU A 76 9.85 11.81 7.32
CA LEU A 76 9.99 10.53 6.62
C LEU A 76 10.83 9.51 7.38
N ASP A 77 12.01 9.90 7.85
CA ASP A 77 12.92 8.95 8.49
C ASP A 77 12.40 8.50 9.85
N ALA A 78 11.73 9.41 10.57
CA ALA A 78 11.03 9.06 11.80
C ALA A 78 9.87 8.09 11.54
N ALA A 79 9.10 8.29 10.47
CA ALA A 79 8.02 7.38 10.07
C ALA A 79 8.57 5.99 9.71
N ARG A 80 9.63 5.92 8.89
CA ARG A 80 10.31 4.65 8.53
C ARG A 80 10.86 3.92 9.74
N LYS A 81 11.42 4.64 10.71
CA LYS A 81 11.90 4.05 11.96
C LYS A 81 10.75 3.44 12.76
N LYS A 82 9.64 4.16 12.89
CA LYS A 82 8.43 3.66 13.58
C LYS A 82 7.86 2.43 12.88
N ASP A 83 7.79 2.45 11.56
CA ASP A 83 7.31 1.32 10.74
C ASP A 83 8.16 0.06 10.98
N LYS A 84 9.49 0.19 10.95
CA LYS A 84 10.41 -0.92 11.28
C LYS A 84 10.21 -1.45 12.71
N ILE A 85 10.02 -0.56 13.68
CA ILE A 85 9.78 -0.96 15.08
C ILE A 85 8.45 -1.72 15.18
N LEU A 86 7.38 -1.19 14.58
CA LEU A 86 6.06 -1.82 14.57
C LEU A 86 6.09 -3.19 13.89
N PHE A 87 6.83 -3.33 12.78
CA PHE A 87 7.03 -4.61 12.13
C PHE A 87 7.71 -5.64 13.05
N VAL A 88 8.79 -5.24 13.74
CA VAL A 88 9.46 -6.15 14.69
C VAL A 88 8.54 -6.52 15.85
N VAL A 89 7.80 -5.55 16.40
CA VAL A 89 6.84 -5.80 17.48
C VAL A 89 5.75 -6.76 17.03
N ASP A 90 5.22 -6.58 15.82
CA ASP A 90 4.18 -7.45 15.25
C ASP A 90 4.69 -8.89 15.06
N VAL A 91 5.88 -9.06 14.49
CA VAL A 91 6.50 -10.40 14.33
C VAL A 91 6.74 -11.07 15.68
N VAL A 92 7.28 -10.35 16.66
CA VAL A 92 7.50 -10.90 18.01
C VAL A 92 6.17 -11.29 18.66
N PHE A 93 5.15 -10.44 18.54
CA PHE A 93 3.82 -10.73 19.06
C PHE A 93 3.21 -11.98 18.42
N GLN A 94 3.28 -12.11 17.10
CA GLN A 94 2.83 -13.29 16.37
C GLN A 94 3.53 -14.57 16.86
N VAL A 95 4.86 -14.55 16.99
CA VAL A 95 5.64 -15.69 17.51
C VAL A 95 5.20 -16.07 18.93
N LEU A 96 5.01 -15.09 19.81
CA LEU A 96 4.55 -15.33 21.18
C LEU A 96 3.15 -15.94 21.20
N VAL A 97 2.23 -15.42 20.39
CA VAL A 97 0.87 -15.96 20.25
C VAL A 97 0.93 -17.42 19.76
N PHE A 98 1.68 -17.70 18.70
CA PHE A 98 1.82 -19.07 18.19
C PHE A 98 2.46 -20.03 19.21
N ALA A 99 3.46 -19.56 19.96
CA ALA A 99 4.10 -20.34 21.02
C ALA A 99 3.12 -20.64 22.17
N LEU A 100 2.32 -19.65 22.58
CA LEU A 100 1.28 -19.84 23.61
C LEU A 100 0.20 -20.81 23.15
N PHE A 101 -0.32 -20.66 21.93
CA PHE A 101 -1.29 -21.60 21.36
C PHE A 101 -0.72 -23.02 21.26
N GLY A 102 0.53 -23.16 20.79
CA GLY A 102 1.22 -24.45 20.73
C GLY A 102 1.40 -25.09 22.11
N ALA A 103 1.78 -24.31 23.12
CA ALA A 103 1.93 -24.78 24.50
C ALA A 103 0.59 -25.19 25.13
N LEU A 104 -0.48 -24.41 24.89
CA LEU A 104 -1.84 -24.77 25.34
C LEU A 104 -2.28 -26.09 24.72
N LEU A 105 -2.13 -26.27 23.41
CA LEU A 105 -2.45 -27.53 22.73
C LEU A 105 -1.63 -28.69 23.31
N ALA A 106 -0.32 -28.53 23.48
CA ALA A 106 0.53 -29.57 24.07
C ALA A 106 0.08 -29.96 25.50
N SER A 107 -0.32 -28.98 26.32
CA SER A 107 -0.83 -29.23 27.67
C SER A 107 -2.18 -29.96 27.69
N LEU A 108 -3.06 -29.69 26.73
CA LEU A 108 -4.37 -30.33 26.62
C LEU A 108 -4.28 -31.77 26.09
N PHE A 109 -3.37 -32.03 25.15
CA PHE A 109 -3.17 -33.36 24.56
C PHE A 109 -2.19 -34.24 25.33
N GLY A 110 -1.63 -33.76 26.45
CA GLY A 110 -0.76 -34.54 27.35
C GLY A 110 0.51 -35.10 26.68
N SER A 111 0.96 -34.49 25.58
CA SER A 111 1.97 -35.05 24.69
C SER A 111 3.38 -34.62 25.08
N SER A 112 4.35 -35.53 24.95
CA SER A 112 5.77 -35.29 25.27
C SER A 112 6.39 -34.22 24.35
N SER A 113 7.39 -33.51 24.88
CA SER A 113 8.07 -32.33 24.30
C SER A 113 8.56 -32.49 22.84
N SER A 114 8.62 -33.71 22.29
CA SER A 114 9.06 -33.98 20.91
C SER A 114 8.14 -33.43 19.81
N TYR A 115 6.84 -33.21 20.10
CA TYR A 115 5.86 -32.80 19.07
C TYR A 115 5.56 -31.29 19.03
N PHE A 116 6.29 -30.47 19.79
CA PHE A 116 6.10 -29.01 19.86
C PHE A 116 6.10 -28.32 18.48
N TRP A 117 7.00 -28.75 17.59
CA TRP A 117 7.09 -28.24 16.21
C TRP A 117 5.85 -28.55 15.36
N LEU A 118 5.19 -29.70 15.60
CA LEU A 118 3.95 -30.04 14.89
C LEU A 118 2.79 -29.13 15.34
N TYR A 119 2.68 -28.85 16.64
CA TYR A 119 1.65 -27.93 17.15
C TYR A 119 1.86 -26.49 16.66
N GLY A 120 3.11 -26.03 16.59
CA GLY A 120 3.46 -24.74 15.98
C GLY A 120 3.17 -24.69 14.47
N GLY A 121 3.41 -25.78 13.74
CA GLY A 121 3.06 -25.89 12.33
C GLY A 121 1.54 -25.91 12.09
N ILE A 122 0.80 -26.64 12.92
CA ILE A 122 -0.67 -26.73 12.83
C ILE A 122 -1.32 -25.38 13.16
N SER A 123 -0.84 -24.66 14.17
CA SER A 123 -1.38 -23.33 14.51
C SER A 123 -1.13 -22.30 13.40
N TYR A 124 0.05 -22.33 12.77
CA TYR A 124 0.35 -21.51 11.60
C TYR A 124 -0.56 -21.84 10.41
N LEU A 125 -0.75 -23.14 10.12
CA LEU A 125 -1.63 -23.58 9.02
C LEU A 125 -3.09 -23.17 9.24
N LEU A 126 -3.62 -23.35 10.46
CA LEU A 126 -4.98 -22.91 10.81
C LEU A 126 -5.16 -21.39 10.68
N PHE A 127 -4.15 -20.61 11.08
CA PHE A 127 -4.20 -19.15 10.95
C PHE A 127 -4.08 -18.69 9.50
N SER A 128 -3.31 -19.39 8.67
CA SER A 128 -3.18 -19.07 7.23
C SER A 128 -4.45 -19.36 6.41
N LEU A 129 -5.36 -20.16 6.96
CA LEU A 129 -6.59 -20.61 6.30
C LEU A 129 -7.82 -19.75 6.67
N LEU A 130 -7.66 -18.83 7.62
CA LEU A 130 -8.69 -17.96 8.21
C LEU A 130 -8.51 -16.53 7.70
#